data_AF-A0A396GB88-F1
#
_entry.id   AF-A0A396GB88-F1
#
_cell.length_a   1.000
_cell.length_b   1.000
_cell.length_c   1.000
_cell.angle_alpha   90.00
_cell.angle_beta   90.00
_cell.angle_gamma   90.00
#
_symmetry.space_group_name_H-M   'P 1'
#
loop_
_entity.id
_entity.type
_entity.pdbx_description
1 polymer ?
#
loop_
_entity_poly.entity_id
_entity_poly.type
_entity_poly.pdbx_seq_one_letter_code
_entity_poly.pdbx_strand_id
1 'polypeptide(L)'
;MWVCVSENFDVKTIVKNMVESLTNSKIDDKLSLENLQNMLCKNLNGKRFFLILDDIWNESFEKWAQLRTYLMCDAQGTKVLVTTRSKAVAQTMGVREPYFLNGLTPEES
;
A
#
# COMPACT_ATOMS: atom_id res chain seq x y z
N MET A 1 -8.84 4.14 -0.65
CA MET A 1 -7.58 4.83 -1.01
C MET A 1 -6.86 3.98 -2.02
N TRP A 2 -6.37 4.57 -3.12
CA TRP A 2 -5.61 3.87 -4.16
C TRP A 2 -4.25 4.55 -4.27
N VAL A 3 -3.18 3.77 -4.17
CA VAL A 3 -1.80 4.25 -4.34
C VAL A 3 -1.16 3.42 -5.44
N CYS A 4 -0.85 4.08 -6.56
CA CYS A 4 -0.02 3.49 -7.59
C CYS A 4 1.44 3.57 -7.14
N VAL A 5 2.15 2.46 -7.18
CA VAL A 5 3.53 2.37 -6.74
C VAL A 5 4.42 2.25 -7.97
N SER A 6 5.40 3.15 -8.08
CA SER A 6 6.38 3.07 -9.16
C SER A 6 7.34 1.90 -8.93
N GLU A 7 8.09 1.52 -9.98
CA GLU A 7 9.12 0.46 -9.90
C GLU A 7 10.09 0.69 -8.73
N ASN A 8 10.41 1.96 -8.45
CA ASN A 8 11.16 2.36 -7.28
C ASN A 8 10.28 2.34 -6.04
N PHE A 9 10.18 1.17 -5.40
CA PHE A 9 9.49 1.02 -4.12
C PHE A 9 10.24 1.80 -3.02
N ASP A 10 9.76 3.01 -2.76
CA ASP A 10 10.19 3.89 -1.68
C ASP A 10 9.07 4.04 -0.65
N VAL A 11 9.32 3.53 0.56
CA VAL A 11 8.33 3.52 1.65
C VAL A 11 7.89 4.94 2.00
N LYS A 12 8.80 5.91 1.96
CA LYS A 12 8.49 7.30 2.29
C LYS A 12 7.56 7.92 1.25
N THR A 13 7.83 7.72 -0.04
CA THR A 13 6.96 8.16 -1.13
C THR A 13 5.57 7.52 -1.02
N ILE A 14 5.49 6.22 -0.73
CA ILE A 14 4.21 5.52 -0.59
C ILE A 14 3.38 6.11 0.57
N VAL A 15 3.97 6.24 1.77
CA VAL A 15 3.28 6.82 2.93
C VAL A 15 2.90 8.27 2.68
N LYS A 16 3.77 9.05 2.01
CA LYS A 16 3.46 10.43 1.60
C LYS A 16 2.23 10.48 0.70
N ASN A 17 2.18 9.68 -0.36
CA ASN A 17 1.06 9.62 -1.30
C ASN A 17 -0.25 9.24 -0.60
N MET A 18 -0.19 8.36 0.41
CA MET A 18 -1.37 8.06 1.24
C MET A 18 -1.86 9.28 2.03
N VAL A 19 -0.94 10.00 2.69
CA VAL A 19 -1.30 11.21 3.46
C VAL A 19 -1.85 12.30 2.53
N GLU A 20 -1.26 12.50 1.36
CA GLU A 20 -1.77 13.43 0.35
C GLU A 20 -3.18 13.04 -0.11
N SER A 21 -3.42 11.74 -0.34
CA SER A 21 -4.74 11.22 -0.70
C SER A 21 -5.78 11.36 0.42
N LEU A 22 -5.38 11.33 1.69
CA LEU A 22 -6.29 11.46 2.83
C LEU A 22 -6.62 12.92 3.16
N THR A 23 -5.65 13.82 2.99
CA THR A 23 -5.76 15.23 3.34
C THR A 23 -6.13 16.12 2.14
N ASN A 24 -6.13 15.57 0.92
CA ASN A 24 -6.30 16.30 -0.34
C ASN A 24 -5.35 17.52 -0.44
N SER A 25 -4.17 17.40 0.17
CA SER A 25 -3.19 18.49 0.27
C SER A 25 -1.80 17.96 -0.06
N LYS A 26 -1.01 18.74 -0.78
CA LYS A 26 0.39 18.39 -1.04
C LYS A 26 1.19 18.43 0.26
N ILE A 27 2.05 17.45 0.45
CA ILE A 27 2.91 17.32 1.62
C ILE A 27 4.36 17.68 1.25
N ASP A 28 5.06 18.35 2.17
CA ASP A 28 6.47 18.71 1.98
C ASP A 28 7.36 17.45 1.92
N ASP A 29 8.19 17.37 0.88
CA ASP A 29 9.17 16.29 0.67
C ASP A 29 10.22 16.21 1.78
N LYS A 30 10.44 17.31 2.52
CA LYS A 30 11.38 17.38 3.65
C LYS A 30 10.88 16.68 4.91
N LEU A 31 9.59 16.34 5.00
CA LEU A 31 9.08 15.64 6.19
C LEU A 31 9.77 14.30 6.38
N SER A 32 10.04 13.96 7.64
CA SER A 32 10.55 12.64 8.00
C SER A 32 9.47 11.58 7.79
N LEU A 33 9.89 10.33 7.59
CA LEU A 33 8.98 9.20 7.50
C LEU A 33 8.11 9.02 8.76
N GLU A 34 8.68 9.32 9.92
CA GLU A 34 7.95 9.29 11.20
C GLU A 34 6.86 10.37 11.26
N ASN A 35 7.12 11.59 10.77
CA ASN A 35 6.08 12.62 10.71
C ASN A 35 4.94 12.21 9.77
N LEU A 36 5.28 11.62 8.62
CA LEU A 36 4.29 11.11 7.67
C LEU A 36 3.45 9.97 8.29
N GLN A 37 4.08 9.03 8.99
CA GLN A 37 3.37 7.97 9.72
C GLN A 37 2.41 8.58 10.76
N ASN A 38 2.87 9.56 11.55
CA ASN A 38 2.04 10.19 12.56
C ASN A 38 0.82 10.87 11.95
N MET A 39 0.98 11.53 10.80
CA MET A 39 -0.14 12.11 10.06
C MET A 39 -1.08 11.03 9.51
N LEU A 40 -0.52 9.96 8.94
CA LEU A 40 -1.28 8.83 8.43
C LEU A 40 -2.14 8.22 9.55
N CYS A 41 -1.52 7.88 10.69
CA CYS A 41 -2.22 7.30 11.83
C CYS A 41 -3.28 8.23 12.39
N LYS A 42 -3.02 9.54 12.55
CA LYS A 42 -4.04 10.49 13.01
C LYS A 42 -5.27 10.52 12.10
N ASN A 43 -5.08 10.39 10.79
CA ASN A 43 -6.18 10.43 9.84
C ASN A 43 -6.96 9.10 9.74
N LEU A 44 -6.29 7.98 10.02
CA LEU A 44 -6.86 6.62 9.93
C LEU A 44 -7.36 6.07 11.27
N ASN A 45 -6.95 6.65 12.40
CA ASN A 45 -7.30 6.16 13.73
C ASN A 45 -8.83 6.08 13.91
N GLY A 46 -9.31 4.95 14.41
CA GLY A 46 -10.74 4.67 14.59
C GLY A 46 -11.55 4.54 13.29
N LYS A 47 -10.91 4.54 12.12
CA LYS A 47 -11.58 4.40 10.82
C LYS A 47 -11.24 3.08 10.17
N ARG A 48 -12.25 2.45 9.58
CA ARG A 48 -12.07 1.32 8.68
C ARG A 48 -11.74 1.84 7.29
N PHE A 49 -10.67 1.34 6.68
CA PHE A 49 -10.31 1.71 5.31
C PHE A 49 -10.03 0.51 4.42
N PHE A 50 -10.11 0.75 3.12
CA PHE A 50 -9.65 -0.15 2.07
C PHE A 50 -8.53 0.54 1.30
N LEU A 51 -7.35 -0.06 1.35
CA LEU A 51 -6.16 0.41 0.64
C LEU A 51 -5.86 -0.51 -0.53
N ILE A 52 -5.70 0.07 -1.71
CA ILE A 52 -5.22 -0.63 -2.90
C ILE A 52 -3.80 -0.14 -3.18
N LEU A 53 -2.85 -1.07 -3.20
CA LEU A 53 -1.47 -0.84 -3.65
C LEU A 53 -1.33 -1.47 -5.03
N ASP A 54 -1.24 -0.62 -6.03
CA ASP A 54 -1.29 -1.05 -7.43
C ASP A 54 0.12 -1.15 -8.03
N ASP A 55 0.34 -2.20 -8.81
CA ASP A 55 1.55 -2.51 -9.57
C ASP A 55 2.84 -2.65 -8.74
N ILE A 56 2.81 -3.47 -7.69
CA ILE A 56 4.02 -3.72 -6.86
C ILE A 56 4.99 -4.66 -7.57
N TRP A 57 6.24 -4.20 -7.74
CA TRP A 57 7.34 -5.00 -8.28
C TRP A 57 8.40 -5.40 -7.24
N ASN A 58 8.42 -4.76 -6.08
CA ASN A 58 9.49 -4.95 -5.11
C ASN A 58 9.29 -6.21 -4.25
N GLU A 59 10.29 -7.09 -4.28
CA GLU A 59 10.29 -8.38 -3.58
C GLU A 59 11.00 -8.31 -2.21
N SER A 60 11.37 -7.13 -1.73
CA SER A 60 12.06 -6.96 -0.44
C SER A 60 11.08 -7.15 0.73
N PHE A 61 11.29 -8.23 1.48
CA PHE A 61 10.56 -8.50 2.72
C PHE A 61 10.70 -7.35 3.71
N GLU A 62 11.91 -6.81 3.88
CA GLU A 62 12.20 -5.76 4.85
C GLU A 62 11.41 -4.47 4.56
N LYS A 63 11.39 -4.03 3.29
CA LYS A 63 10.64 -2.84 2.89
C LYS A 63 9.14 -3.03 3.07
N TRP A 64 8.62 -4.22 2.78
CA TRP A 64 7.20 -4.53 3.01
C TRP A 64 6.87 -4.60 4.50
N ALA A 65 7.68 -5.26 5.31
CA ALA A 65 7.52 -5.32 6.76
C ALA A 65 7.51 -3.91 7.36
N GLN A 66 8.41 -3.04 6.89
CA GLN A 66 8.45 -1.63 7.28
C GLN A 66 7.18 -0.86 6.84
N LEU A 67 6.69 -1.05 5.61
CA LEU A 67 5.44 -0.42 5.20
C LEU A 67 4.25 -0.90 6.06
N ARG A 68 4.19 -2.20 6.40
CA ARG A 68 3.13 -2.75 7.26
C ARG A 68 3.15 -2.13 8.64
N THR A 69 4.32 -1.92 9.25
CA THR A 69 4.40 -1.26 10.57
C THR A 69 3.87 0.16 10.51
N TYR A 70 4.09 0.89 9.41
CA TYR A 70 3.52 2.22 9.21
C TYR A 70 2.00 2.23 8.99
N LEU A 71 1.42 1.14 8.47
CA LEU A 71 -0.03 0.98 8.28
C LEU A 71 -0.78 0.56 9.55
N MET A 72 -0.07 0.07 10.57
CA MET A 72 -0.66 -0.44 11.83
C MET A 72 -1.00 0.73 12.78
N CYS A 73 -2.02 1.51 12.40
CA CYS A 73 -2.51 2.68 13.15
C CYS A 73 -3.81 2.39 13.94
N ASP A 74 -3.88 1.23 14.60
CA ASP A 74 -5.06 0.75 15.34
C ASP A 74 -6.35 0.63 14.48
N ALA A 75 -6.17 0.35 13.19
CA ALA A 75 -7.24 0.33 12.20
C ALA A 75 -7.87 -1.06 12.08
N GLN A 76 -8.60 -1.48 13.12
CA GLN A 76 -9.26 -2.78 13.15
C GLN A 76 -10.26 -2.93 11.99
N GLY A 77 -10.24 -4.07 11.29
CA GLY A 77 -11.14 -4.37 10.18
C GLY A 77 -10.77 -3.75 8.83
N THR A 78 -9.63 -3.07 8.74
CA THR A 78 -9.04 -2.58 7.50
C THR A 78 -8.57 -3.72 6.60
N LYS A 79 -8.66 -3.52 5.29
CA LYS A 79 -8.19 -4.46 4.28
C LYS A 79 -7.21 -3.77 3.33
N VAL A 80 -6.15 -4.49 2.95
CA VAL A 80 -5.17 -4.06 1.95
C VAL A 80 -5.25 -5.03 0.77
N LEU A 81 -5.47 -4.50 -0.43
CA LEU A 81 -5.38 -5.20 -1.69
C LEU A 81 -4.07 -4.81 -2.38
N VAL A 82 -3.35 -5.79 -2.90
CA VAL A 82 -2.13 -5.58 -3.67
C VAL A 82 -2.32 -6.20 -5.04
N THR A 83 -1.98 -5.46 -6.09
CA THR A 83 -1.86 -6.02 -7.44
C THR A 83 -0.38 -6.11 -7.80
N THR A 84 0.01 -7.21 -8.43
CA THR A 84 1.40 -7.45 -8.86
C THR A 84 1.41 -8.47 -9.99
N ARG A 85 2.42 -8.38 -10.86
CA ARG A 85 2.71 -9.39 -11.88
C ARG A 85 3.66 -10.48 -11.37
N SER A 86 4.28 -10.29 -10.20
CA SER A 86 5.26 -11.22 -9.61
C SER A 86 4.62 -12.11 -8.54
N LYS A 87 4.74 -13.43 -8.72
CA LYS A 87 4.37 -14.42 -7.70
C LYS A 87 5.25 -14.31 -6.45
N ALA A 88 6.52 -13.93 -6.62
CA ALA A 88 7.45 -13.79 -5.51
C ALA A 88 7.07 -12.63 -4.59
N VAL A 89 6.54 -11.53 -5.13
CA VAL A 89 5.96 -10.43 -4.31
C VAL A 89 4.86 -10.97 -3.39
N ALA A 90 3.92 -11.75 -3.91
CA ALA A 90 2.84 -12.31 -3.09
C ALA A 90 3.36 -13.21 -1.95
N GLN A 91 4.39 -14.02 -2.24
CA GLN A 91 5.04 -14.88 -1.26
C GLN A 91 5.78 -14.06 -0.18
N THR A 92 6.57 -13.07 -0.59
CA THR A 92 7.26 -12.13 0.31
C THR A 92 6.26 -11.42 1.22
N MET A 93 5.08 -11.07 0.71
CA MET A 93 4.05 -10.41 1.51
C MET A 93 3.35 -11.32 2.52
N GLY A 94 3.63 -12.64 2.47
CA GLY A 94 3.00 -13.65 3.31
C GLY A 94 1.54 -13.90 2.94
N VAL A 95 1.14 -13.62 1.69
CA VAL A 95 -0.20 -13.91 1.19
C VAL A 95 -0.32 -15.41 0.99
N ARG A 96 -1.22 -16.05 1.76
CA ARG A 96 -1.44 -17.51 1.70
C ARG A 96 -2.12 -17.94 0.41
N GLU A 97 -3.11 -17.17 -0.04
CA GLU A 97 -3.95 -17.48 -1.19
C GLU A 97 -4.02 -16.26 -2.13
N PRO A 98 -3.04 -16.08 -3.03
CA PRO A 98 -3.10 -15.02 -4.03
C PRO A 98 -4.20 -15.32 -5.06
N TYR A 99 -4.91 -14.27 -5.49
CA TYR A 99 -5.89 -14.37 -6.57
C TYR A 99 -5.20 -14.17 -7.91
N PHE A 100 -5.21 -15.20 -8.76
CA PHE A 100 -4.67 -15.12 -10.12
C PHE A 100 -5.76 -14.69 -11.09
N LEU A 101 -5.55 -13.55 -11.76
CA LEU A 101 -6.43 -13.10 -12.82
C LEU A 101 -6.30 -14.03 -14.03
N ASN A 102 -7.45 -14.46 -14.54
CA ASN A 102 -7.54 -15.17 -15.82
C ASN A 102 -7.63 -14.18 -16.98
N GLY A 103 -7.35 -14.65 -18.19
CA GLY A 103 -7.70 -13.90 -19.39
C GLY A 103 -9.20 -13.73 -19.53
N LEU A 104 -9.62 -12.75 -20.34
CA LEU A 104 -11.02 -12.54 -20.70
C LEU A 104 -11.57 -13.78 -21.42
N THR A 105 -12.85 -14.07 -21.22
CA THR A 105 -13.54 -15.07 -22.04
C THR A 105 -13.70 -14.55 -23.49
N PRO A 106 -13.92 -15.44 -24.48
CA PRO A 106 -14.15 -15.00 -25.86
C PRO A 106 -15.30 -14.00 -26.02
N GLU A 107 -16.33 -14.09 -25.17
CA GLU A 107 -17.48 -13.20 -25.17
C GLU A 107 -17.18 -11.81 -24.56
N GLU A 108 -16.15 -11.71 -23.73
CA GLU A 108 -15.74 -10.49 -23.03
C GLU A 108 -14.56 -9.76 -23.69
N SER A 109 -13.95 -10.37 -24.73
CA SER A 109 -12.71 -9.89 -25.36
C SER A 109 -12.90 -8.93 -26.53
#